data_AF-A0A2M9MN73-F1
#
_entry.id   AF-A0A2M9MN73-F1
#
_cell.length_a   1.000
_cell.length_b   1.000
_cell.length_c   1.000
_cell.angle_alpha   90.00
_cell.angle_beta   90.00
_cell.angle_gamma   90.00
#
_symmetry.space_group_name_H-M   'P 1'
#
loop_
_entity.id
_entity.type
_entity.pdbx_description
1 polymer ?
#
loop_
_entity_poly.entity_id
_entity_poly.type
_entity_poly.pdbx_seq_one_letter_code
_entity_poly.pdbx_strand_id
1 'polypeptide(L)'
;MKRILLLGDSIREGYEPYVRERLAGLAEVVAPGENGRFSFYTLWGVNLWMKELGTPDIVHWNNGLWDVHHEAPMVETLTPITDYVNNLKRIAHELQRTDAHIVFATTTPVHPESEGRSNEEIDAYNQAAMEALVPMGITIHDLNARVKEDLSGYLSDDHLHLNEEGYRMCADSVVGMLGRYL
;
A
#
# COMPACT_ATOMS: atom_id res chain seq x y z
N MET A 1 -23.13 -7.70 1.91
CA MET A 1 -21.78 -8.03 2.41
C MET A 1 -20.90 -6.86 2.07
N LYS A 2 -20.06 -6.37 2.99
CA LYS A 2 -19.19 -5.24 2.68
C LYS A 2 -18.15 -5.65 1.65
N ARG A 3 -17.82 -4.74 0.75
CA ARG A 3 -16.77 -4.90 -0.26
C ARG A 3 -15.52 -4.12 0.15
N ILE A 4 -14.39 -4.82 0.16
CA ILE A 4 -13.07 -4.26 0.43
C ILE A 4 -12.28 -4.24 -0.87
N LEU A 5 -11.80 -3.06 -1.27
CA LEU A 5 -10.81 -2.92 -2.33
C LEU A 5 -9.41 -2.92 -1.70
N LEU A 6 -8.57 -3.89 -2.09
CA LEU A 6 -7.12 -3.80 -1.88
C LEU A 6 -6.49 -3.20 -3.13
N LEU A 7 -5.75 -2.11 -2.97
CA LEU A 7 -5.11 -1.38 -4.06
C LEU A 7 -3.63 -1.19 -3.76
N GLY A 8 -2.76 -1.37 -4.75
CA GLY A 8 -1.36 -1.03 -4.58
C GLY A 8 -0.41 -1.90 -5.38
N ASP A 9 0.88 -1.81 -5.03
CA ASP A 9 1.99 -2.48 -5.68
C ASP A 9 2.10 -3.98 -5.34
N SER A 10 3.24 -4.60 -5.64
CA SER A 10 3.45 -6.05 -5.46
C SER A 10 3.35 -6.50 -4.01
N ILE A 11 3.61 -5.61 -3.04
CA ILE A 11 3.45 -5.97 -1.62
C ILE A 11 1.99 -6.28 -1.31
N ARG A 12 1.05 -5.49 -1.86
CA ARG A 12 -0.39 -5.78 -1.77
C ARG A 12 -0.74 -7.10 -2.42
N GLU A 13 -0.21 -7.37 -3.61
CA GLU A 13 -0.45 -8.65 -4.29
C GLU A 13 -0.02 -9.85 -3.43
N GLY A 14 1.08 -9.72 -2.69
CA GLY A 14 1.60 -10.79 -1.85
C GLY A 14 0.75 -11.09 -0.61
N TYR A 15 0.18 -10.08 0.07
CA TYR A 15 -0.70 -10.34 1.22
C TYR A 15 -2.17 -10.56 0.85
N GLU A 16 -2.59 -10.18 -0.36
CA GLU A 16 -3.99 -10.26 -0.80
C GLU A 16 -4.62 -11.66 -0.64
N PRO A 17 -3.99 -12.78 -1.05
CA PRO A 17 -4.59 -14.11 -0.92
C PRO A 17 -4.92 -14.46 0.54
N TYR A 18 -4.04 -14.07 1.46
CA TYR A 18 -4.17 -14.30 2.89
C TYR A 18 -5.24 -13.44 3.54
N VAL A 19 -5.43 -12.19 3.07
CA VAL A 19 -6.54 -11.32 3.49
C VAL A 19 -7.87 -11.89 3.01
N ARG A 20 -7.93 -12.34 1.75
CA ARG A 20 -9.12 -12.98 1.17
C ARG A 20 -9.52 -14.25 1.93
N GLU A 21 -8.55 -15.09 2.29
CA GLU A 21 -8.76 -16.29 3.12
C GLU A 21 -9.38 -15.92 4.48
N ARG A 22 -8.76 -14.97 5.19
CA ARG A 22 -9.18 -14.57 6.55
C ARG A 22 -10.54 -13.89 6.61
N LEU A 23 -10.95 -13.22 5.53
CA LEU A 23 -12.24 -12.53 5.43
C LEU A 23 -13.31 -13.35 4.71
N ALA A 24 -13.03 -14.60 4.36
CA ALA A 24 -13.99 -15.48 3.70
C ALA A 24 -15.29 -15.60 4.53
N GLY A 25 -16.42 -15.29 3.89
CA GLY A 25 -17.75 -15.30 4.54
C GLY A 25 -18.08 -14.04 5.36
N LEU A 26 -17.12 -13.13 5.59
CA LEU A 26 -17.32 -11.87 6.30
C LEU A 26 -17.42 -10.68 5.35
N ALA A 27 -16.53 -10.61 4.35
CA ALA A 27 -16.46 -9.53 3.38
C ALA A 27 -16.03 -10.03 2.00
N GLU A 28 -16.38 -9.27 0.96
CA GLU A 28 -15.90 -9.52 -0.40
C GLU A 28 -14.61 -8.73 -0.63
N VAL A 29 -13.49 -9.41 -0.84
CA VAL A 29 -12.19 -8.78 -1.12
C VAL A 29 -11.95 -8.76 -2.63
N VAL A 30 -11.95 -7.55 -3.20
CA VAL A 30 -11.64 -7.28 -4.62
C VAL A 30 -10.33 -6.51 -4.73
N ALA A 31 -9.65 -6.67 -5.86
CA ALA A 31 -8.37 -6.05 -6.12
C ALA A 31 -8.08 -6.03 -7.63
N PRO A 32 -7.30 -5.07 -8.14
CA PRO A 32 -6.84 -5.12 -9.53
C PRO A 32 -6.04 -6.41 -9.77
N GLY A 33 -6.25 -7.05 -10.93
CA GLY A 33 -5.48 -8.21 -11.36
C GLY A 33 -4.05 -7.89 -11.83
N GLU A 34 -3.64 -6.63 -11.66
CA GLU A 34 -2.32 -6.12 -11.99
C GLU A 34 -1.72 -5.29 -10.84
N ASN A 35 -0.42 -5.06 -10.95
CA ASN A 35 0.37 -4.33 -9.99
C ASN A 35 0.14 -2.83 -10.13
N GLY A 36 -0.17 -2.14 -9.01
CA GLY A 36 -0.39 -0.70 -8.97
C GLY A 36 0.89 0.15 -9.10
N ARG A 37 2.07 -0.46 -9.01
CA ARG A 37 3.40 0.13 -9.23
C ARG A 37 3.62 1.43 -8.43
N PHE A 38 4.00 2.51 -9.12
CA PHE A 38 4.24 3.83 -8.55
C PHE A 38 2.97 4.68 -8.52
N SER A 39 2.97 5.73 -7.71
CA SER A 39 1.80 6.58 -7.46
C SER A 39 1.17 7.18 -8.73
N PHE A 40 1.96 7.60 -9.73
CA PHE A 40 1.38 8.08 -11.01
C PHE A 40 0.60 6.99 -11.76
N TYR A 41 1.08 5.75 -11.74
CA TYR A 41 0.39 4.63 -12.38
C TYR A 41 -0.92 4.32 -11.66
N THR A 42 -0.88 4.28 -10.33
CA THR A 42 -2.10 4.10 -9.53
C THR A 42 -3.09 5.26 -9.72
N LEU A 43 -2.62 6.51 -9.80
CA LEU A 43 -3.46 7.67 -10.07
C LEU A 43 -4.14 7.59 -11.44
N TRP A 44 -3.43 7.11 -12.46
CA TRP A 44 -4.02 6.87 -13.77
C TRP A 44 -5.07 5.73 -13.72
N GLY A 45 -4.78 4.66 -12.98
CA GLY A 45 -5.58 3.44 -12.94
C GLY A 45 -6.78 3.45 -11.98
N VAL A 46 -6.77 4.28 -10.93
CA VAL A 46 -7.74 4.21 -9.82
C VAL A 46 -9.19 4.23 -10.30
N ASN A 47 -9.54 5.11 -11.23
CA ASN A 47 -10.88 5.22 -11.78
C ASN A 47 -11.24 4.11 -12.77
N LEU A 48 -10.24 3.45 -13.38
CA LEU A 48 -10.47 2.28 -14.24
C LEU A 48 -10.82 1.07 -13.37
N TRP A 49 -10.01 0.79 -12.34
CA TRP A 49 -10.24 -0.33 -11.43
C TRP A 49 -11.52 -0.15 -10.61
N MET A 50 -11.86 1.07 -10.20
CA MET A 50 -13.15 1.37 -9.58
C MET A 50 -14.35 1.03 -10.48
N LYS A 51 -14.24 1.25 -11.80
CA LYS A 51 -15.29 0.88 -12.76
C LYS A 51 -15.38 -0.62 -12.97
N GLU A 52 -14.24 -1.29 -12.99
CA GLU A 52 -14.13 -2.74 -13.20
C GLU A 52 -14.59 -3.55 -11.98
N LEU A 53 -14.12 -3.18 -10.80
CA LEU A 53 -14.31 -3.91 -9.55
C LEU A 53 -15.56 -3.45 -8.76
N GLY A 54 -16.16 -2.35 -9.20
CA GLY A 54 -17.32 -1.72 -8.57
C GLY A 54 -16.98 -0.91 -7.33
N THR A 55 -18.01 -0.32 -6.72
CA THR A 55 -17.87 0.58 -5.57
C THR A 55 -17.59 -0.20 -4.28
N PRO A 56 -16.47 0.05 -3.58
CA PRO A 56 -16.17 -0.58 -2.29
C PRO A 56 -16.80 0.19 -1.12
N ASP A 57 -16.96 -0.50 0.00
CA ASP A 57 -17.30 0.12 1.30
C ASP A 57 -16.04 0.53 2.09
N ILE A 58 -14.92 -0.15 1.80
CA ILE A 58 -13.63 0.06 2.45
C ILE A 58 -12.52 -0.05 1.40
N VAL A 59 -11.55 0.85 1.42
CA VAL A 59 -10.35 0.81 0.59
C VAL A 59 -9.12 0.70 1.48
N HIS A 60 -8.28 -0.31 1.24
CA HIS A 60 -6.93 -0.40 1.79
C HIS A 60 -5.93 -0.24 0.65
N TRP A 61 -5.09 0.80 0.73
CA TRP A 61 -4.28 1.22 -0.39
C TRP A 61 -2.82 1.51 -0.01
N ASN A 62 -1.85 1.02 -0.80
CA ASN A 62 -0.43 1.35 -0.67
C ASN A 62 0.22 1.74 -2.02
N ASN A 63 1.19 2.65 -1.99
CA ASN A 63 2.22 2.85 -3.02
C ASN A 63 3.45 3.45 -2.35
N GLY A 64 4.65 3.10 -2.79
CA GLY A 64 5.84 3.88 -2.48
C GLY A 64 7.16 3.20 -2.81
N LEU A 65 7.24 1.86 -2.81
CA LEU A 65 8.49 1.17 -3.15
C LEU A 65 8.95 1.45 -4.58
N TRP A 66 8.02 1.61 -5.52
CA TRP A 66 8.37 2.03 -6.87
C TRP A 66 8.78 3.50 -6.92
N ASP A 67 8.07 4.37 -6.19
CA ASP A 67 8.29 5.81 -6.16
C ASP A 67 9.68 6.18 -5.62
N VAL A 68 10.13 5.51 -4.56
CA VAL A 68 11.45 5.74 -3.93
C VAL A 68 12.61 5.06 -4.66
N HIS A 69 12.36 4.37 -5.77
CA HIS A 69 13.42 3.61 -6.44
C HIS A 69 14.36 4.51 -7.24
N HIS A 70 15.66 4.32 -7.04
CA HIS A 70 16.74 4.86 -7.85
C HIS A 70 17.25 3.77 -8.80
N GLU A 71 16.87 3.88 -10.08
CA GLU A 71 17.32 2.95 -11.12
C GLU A 71 18.58 3.50 -11.82
N ALA A 72 19.76 3.01 -11.43
CA ALA A 72 21.01 3.46 -12.04
C ALA A 72 20.96 3.36 -13.59
N PRO A 73 21.39 4.40 -14.32
CA PRO A 73 22.19 5.55 -13.88
C PRO A 73 21.37 6.76 -13.37
N MET A 74 20.05 6.64 -13.21
CA MET A 74 19.22 7.67 -12.59
C MET A 74 19.68 7.89 -11.15
N VAL A 75 19.85 9.16 -10.76
CA VAL A 75 20.29 9.53 -9.40
C VAL A 75 19.10 9.98 -8.57
N GLU A 76 18.03 10.44 -9.22
CA GLU A 76 16.78 10.83 -8.59
C GLU A 76 15.90 9.60 -8.30
N THR A 77 15.00 9.73 -7.32
CA THR A 77 13.90 8.78 -7.13
C THR A 77 13.01 8.77 -8.37
N LEU A 78 12.44 7.62 -8.72
CA LEU A 78 11.47 7.50 -9.82
C LEU A 78 10.33 8.53 -9.70
N THR A 79 9.88 8.81 -8.48
CA THR A 79 8.90 9.86 -8.21
C THR A 79 9.37 10.74 -7.05
N PRO A 80 9.77 12.00 -7.30
CA PRO A 80 10.16 12.94 -6.25
C PRO A 80 9.09 13.06 -5.16
N ILE A 81 9.50 13.21 -3.89
CA ILE A 81 8.60 13.19 -2.74
C ILE A 81 7.44 14.20 -2.85
N THR A 82 7.69 15.36 -3.47
CA THR A 82 6.66 16.38 -3.73
C THR A 82 5.59 15.87 -4.70
N ASP A 83 6.01 15.17 -5.76
CA ASP A 83 5.10 14.61 -6.77
C ASP A 83 4.37 13.39 -6.20
N TYR A 84 5.06 12.55 -5.42
CA TYR A 84 4.46 11.45 -4.68
C TYR A 84 3.32 11.95 -3.79
N VAL A 85 3.57 12.94 -2.93
CA VAL A 85 2.53 13.54 -2.08
C VAL A 85 1.38 14.13 -2.90
N ASN A 86 1.67 14.84 -3.98
CA ASN A 86 0.63 15.40 -4.86
C ASN A 86 -0.22 14.30 -5.49
N ASN A 87 0.40 13.20 -5.94
CA ASN A 87 -0.29 12.05 -6.47
C ASN A 87 -1.15 11.38 -5.40
N LEU A 88 -0.62 11.21 -4.18
CA LEU A 88 -1.37 10.57 -3.11
C LEU A 88 -2.64 11.35 -2.75
N LYS A 89 -2.56 12.68 -2.66
CA LYS A 89 -3.72 13.55 -2.43
C LYS A 89 -4.77 13.39 -3.53
N ARG A 90 -4.34 13.31 -4.79
CA ARG A 90 -5.25 13.13 -5.93
C ARG A 90 -5.91 11.75 -5.93
N ILE A 91 -5.15 10.69 -5.62
CA ILE A 91 -5.72 9.34 -5.46
C ILE A 91 -6.73 9.33 -4.31
N ALA A 92 -6.37 9.88 -3.15
CA ALA A 92 -7.27 9.98 -2.01
C ALA A 92 -8.56 10.72 -2.36
N HIS A 93 -8.49 11.83 -3.11
CA HIS A 93 -9.68 12.53 -3.59
C HIS A 93 -10.57 11.66 -4.47
N GLU A 94 -10.02 10.86 -5.39
CA GLU A 94 -10.81 9.95 -6.23
C GLU A 94 -11.45 8.84 -5.39
N LEU A 95 -10.71 8.26 -4.44
CA LEU A 95 -11.22 7.23 -3.54
C LEU A 95 -12.34 7.79 -2.63
N GLN A 96 -12.24 9.03 -2.17
CA GLN A 96 -13.27 9.66 -1.32
C GLN A 96 -14.62 9.85 -2.02
N ARG A 97 -14.65 9.86 -3.36
CA ARG A 97 -15.91 9.96 -4.13
C ARG A 97 -16.79 8.71 -4.01
N THR A 98 -16.26 7.64 -3.43
CA THR A 98 -16.95 6.35 -3.26
C THR A 98 -17.73 6.27 -1.96
N ASP A 99 -17.57 7.25 -1.06
CA ASP A 99 -18.04 7.21 0.33
C ASP A 99 -17.47 6.04 1.17
N ALA A 100 -16.44 5.36 0.67
CA ALA A 100 -15.76 4.27 1.38
C ALA A 100 -14.93 4.79 2.57
N HIS A 101 -14.70 3.91 3.54
CA HIS A 101 -13.65 4.13 4.54
C HIS A 101 -12.28 3.90 3.91
N ILE A 102 -11.43 4.91 3.89
CA ILE A 102 -10.12 4.83 3.20
C ILE A 102 -9.01 4.69 4.23
N VAL A 103 -8.20 3.66 4.03
CA VAL A 103 -7.02 3.33 4.82
C VAL A 103 -5.81 3.33 3.91
N PHE A 104 -4.85 4.22 4.18
CA PHE A 104 -3.54 4.21 3.53
C PHE A 104 -2.56 3.36 4.35
N ALA A 105 -1.90 2.41 3.70
CA ALA A 105 -0.80 1.65 4.29
C ALA A 105 0.54 2.33 4.00
N THR A 106 1.35 2.52 5.03
CA THR A 106 2.74 3.00 4.86
C THR A 106 3.55 1.97 4.07
N THR A 107 4.48 2.47 3.26
CA THR A 107 5.42 1.68 2.46
C THR A 107 6.28 0.82 3.38
N THR A 108 6.29 -0.49 3.16
CA THR A 108 7.07 -1.44 3.97
C THR A 108 8.58 -1.20 3.84
N PRO A 109 9.38 -1.54 4.86
CA PRO A 109 10.83 -1.46 4.77
C PRO A 109 11.40 -2.48 3.78
N VAL A 110 12.65 -2.28 3.40
CA VAL A 110 13.46 -3.18 2.57
C VAL A 110 14.67 -3.70 3.36
N HIS A 111 15.38 -4.69 2.82
CA HIS A 111 16.63 -5.14 3.41
C HIS A 111 17.69 -4.00 3.38
N PRO A 112 18.60 -3.90 4.37
CA PRO A 112 19.67 -2.89 4.34
C PRO A 112 20.57 -2.93 3.10
N GLU A 113 20.64 -4.08 2.42
CA GLU A 113 21.38 -4.27 1.17
C GLU A 113 20.49 -4.16 -0.10
N SER A 114 19.26 -3.64 0.02
CA SER A 114 18.41 -3.40 -1.14
C SER A 114 19.07 -2.39 -2.09
N GLU A 115 19.08 -2.72 -3.38
CA GLU A 115 19.57 -1.79 -4.39
C GLU A 115 18.52 -0.72 -4.71
N GLY A 116 18.99 0.52 -4.90
CA GLY A 116 18.19 1.66 -5.34
C GLY A 116 17.18 2.18 -4.32
N ARG A 117 17.14 1.66 -3.08
CA ARG A 117 16.20 2.08 -2.04
C ARG A 117 16.88 2.09 -0.68
N SER A 118 16.50 3.02 0.18
CA SER A 118 16.93 3.04 1.57
C SER A 118 15.73 3.14 2.51
N ASN A 119 15.84 2.51 3.69
CA ASN A 119 14.80 2.63 4.70
C ASN A 119 14.66 4.07 5.24
N GLU A 120 15.74 4.85 5.25
CA GLU A 120 15.70 6.27 5.63
C GLU A 120 14.81 7.10 4.68
N GLU A 121 14.95 6.89 3.36
CA GLU A 121 14.13 7.60 2.38
C GLU A 121 12.69 7.08 2.35
N ILE A 122 12.48 5.76 2.52
CA ILE A 122 11.13 5.19 2.70
C ILE A 122 10.44 5.83 3.91
N ASP A 123 11.15 6.01 5.02
CA ASP A 123 10.61 6.64 6.22
C ASP A 123 10.28 8.12 5.98
N ALA A 124 11.11 8.84 5.22
CA ALA A 124 10.82 10.21 4.81
C ALA A 124 9.55 10.31 3.93
N TYR A 125 9.38 9.39 2.97
CA TYR A 125 8.19 9.32 2.11
C TYR A 125 6.94 8.96 2.91
N ASN A 126 7.03 8.01 3.83
CA ASN A 126 5.93 7.64 4.73
C ASN A 126 5.52 8.81 5.61
N GLN A 127 6.47 9.54 6.19
CA GLN A 127 6.18 10.72 6.99
C GLN A 127 5.45 11.78 6.16
N ALA A 128 5.93 12.10 4.96
CA ALA A 128 5.30 13.07 4.07
C ALA A 128 3.89 12.63 3.62
N ALA A 129 3.69 11.33 3.36
CA ALA A 129 2.38 10.77 3.06
C ALA A 129 1.41 10.93 4.23
N MET A 130 1.83 10.60 5.46
CA MET A 130 1.01 10.74 6.66
C MET A 130 0.61 12.20 6.91
N GLU A 131 1.57 13.13 6.84
CA GLU A 131 1.31 14.58 6.99
C GLU A 131 0.33 15.12 5.95
N ALA A 132 0.36 14.56 4.74
CA ALA A 132 -0.54 14.95 3.65
C ALA A 132 -1.94 14.36 3.78
N LEU A 133 -2.06 13.09 4.17
CA LEU A 133 -3.30 12.32 4.11
C LEU A 133 -4.13 12.39 5.40
N VAL A 134 -3.50 12.52 6.57
CA VAL A 134 -4.23 12.64 7.85
C VAL A 134 -5.18 13.85 7.86
N PRO A 135 -4.77 15.07 7.42
CA PRO A 135 -5.69 16.21 7.34
C PRO A 135 -6.86 16.02 6.37
N MET A 136 -6.75 15.08 5.43
CA MET A 136 -7.82 14.73 4.51
C MET A 136 -8.81 13.72 5.11
N GLY A 137 -8.60 13.27 6.36
CA GLY A 137 -9.44 12.28 7.03
C GLY A 137 -9.12 10.83 6.65
N ILE A 138 -7.97 10.58 6.02
CA ILE A 138 -7.55 9.22 5.66
C ILE A 138 -6.96 8.52 6.89
N THR A 139 -7.38 7.28 7.12
CA THR A 139 -6.83 6.45 8.20
C THR A 139 -5.46 5.92 7.79
N ILE A 140 -4.48 5.97 8.69
CA ILE A 140 -3.15 5.40 8.45
C ILE A 140 -3.04 4.01 9.09
N HIS A 141 -2.58 3.04 8.30
CA HIS A 141 -2.16 1.73 8.75
C HIS A 141 -0.64 1.61 8.60
N ASP A 142 0.08 1.66 9.71
CA ASP A 142 1.54 1.69 9.68
C ASP A 142 2.16 0.29 9.49
N LEU A 143 2.05 -0.26 8.27
CA LEU A 143 2.67 -1.54 7.91
C LEU A 143 4.20 -1.48 7.96
N ASN A 144 4.80 -0.30 7.73
CA ASN A 144 6.24 -0.11 7.87
C ASN A 144 6.72 -0.50 9.28
N ALA A 145 6.10 0.07 10.32
CA ALA A 145 6.43 -0.26 11.70
C ALA A 145 6.19 -1.75 12.02
N ARG A 146 5.09 -2.33 11.53
CA ARG A 146 4.74 -3.74 11.75
C ARG A 146 5.77 -4.70 11.16
N VAL A 147 6.26 -4.44 9.95
CA VAL A 147 7.32 -5.26 9.33
C VAL A 147 8.66 -5.06 10.04
N LYS A 148 8.96 -3.85 10.54
CA LYS A 148 10.21 -3.60 11.29
C LYS A 148 10.31 -4.36 12.62
N GLU A 149 9.22 -4.90 13.16
CA GLU A 149 9.24 -5.71 14.39
C GLU A 149 10.09 -6.98 14.27
N ASP A 150 10.13 -7.58 13.08
CA ASP A 150 11.04 -8.69 12.76
C ASP A 150 11.50 -8.60 11.30
N LEU A 151 12.22 -7.52 11.00
CA LEU A 151 12.63 -7.18 9.63
C LEU A 151 13.34 -8.35 8.93
N SER A 152 14.28 -9.01 9.62
CA SER A 152 15.01 -10.15 9.08
C SER A 152 14.14 -11.40 8.91
N GLY A 153 13.16 -11.61 9.80
CA GLY A 153 12.24 -12.74 9.73
C GLY A 153 11.16 -12.58 8.68
N TYR A 154 10.83 -11.35 8.27
CA TYR A 154 9.73 -11.08 7.33
C TYR A 154 10.15 -10.79 5.89
N LEU A 155 11.42 -10.50 5.63
CA LEU A 155 11.93 -10.25 4.27
C LEU A 155 12.29 -11.55 3.55
N SER A 156 12.14 -11.52 2.23
CA SER A 156 12.62 -12.59 1.35
C SER A 156 14.08 -12.37 0.94
N ASP A 157 14.68 -13.38 0.32
CA ASP A 157 16.05 -13.34 -0.17
C ASP A 157 16.26 -12.34 -1.32
N ASP A 158 15.20 -11.79 -1.91
CA ASP A 158 15.29 -10.77 -2.95
C ASP A 158 15.51 -9.33 -2.44
N HIS A 159 15.66 -9.19 -1.11
CA HIS A 159 15.96 -7.95 -0.41
C HIS A 159 14.86 -6.87 -0.47
N LEU A 160 13.71 -7.14 -1.10
CA LEU A 160 12.65 -6.17 -1.37
C LEU A 160 11.29 -6.67 -0.90
N HIS A 161 10.89 -7.86 -1.34
CA HIS A 161 9.58 -8.43 -1.03
C HIS A 161 9.59 -9.14 0.32
N LEU A 162 8.39 -9.27 0.89
CA LEU A 162 8.21 -10.08 2.09
C LEU A 162 8.26 -11.57 1.72
N ASN A 163 8.70 -12.39 2.66
CA ASN A 163 8.53 -13.83 2.58
C ASN A 163 7.09 -14.23 2.97
N GLU A 164 6.78 -15.53 2.98
CA GLU A 164 5.45 -16.01 3.34
C GLU A 164 5.01 -15.56 4.75
N GLU A 165 5.92 -15.61 5.73
CA GLU A 165 5.63 -15.21 7.10
C GLU A 165 5.32 -13.71 7.19
N GLY A 166 6.12 -12.88 6.51
CA GLY A 166 5.89 -11.44 6.41
C GLY A 166 4.56 -11.11 5.74
N TYR A 167 4.18 -11.79 4.66
CA TYR A 167 2.88 -11.59 4.02
C TYR A 167 1.71 -12.04 4.88
N ARG A 168 1.84 -13.15 5.63
CA ARG A 168 0.82 -13.59 6.59
C ARG A 168 0.66 -12.58 7.73
N MET A 169 1.76 -12.06 8.27
CA MET A 169 1.75 -11.01 9.29
C MET A 169 1.07 -9.73 8.76
N CYS A 170 1.44 -9.27 7.56
CA CYS A 170 0.78 -8.13 6.93
C CYS A 170 -0.71 -8.37 6.75
N ALA A 171 -1.12 -9.56 6.31
CA ALA A 171 -2.52 -9.91 6.16
C ALA A 171 -3.28 -9.88 7.50
N ASP A 172 -2.70 -10.43 8.57
CA ASP A 172 -3.28 -10.36 9.92
C ASP A 172 -3.44 -8.91 10.39
N SER A 173 -2.42 -8.08 10.19
CA SER A 173 -2.45 -6.66 10.51
C SER A 173 -3.53 -5.91 9.72
N VAL A 174 -3.63 -6.18 8.41
CA VAL A 174 -4.65 -5.60 7.52
C VAL A 174 -6.03 -6.01 8.00
N VAL A 175 -6.30 -7.30 8.25
CA VAL A 175 -7.60 -7.77 8.74
C VAL A 175 -7.96 -7.13 10.08
N GLY A 176 -7.02 -7.01 11.01
CA GLY A 176 -7.23 -6.33 12.29
C GLY A 176 -7.53 -4.82 12.14
N MET A 177 -6.94 -4.17 11.13
CA MET A 177 -7.27 -2.78 10.81
C MET A 177 -8.68 -2.67 10.21
N LEU A 178 -8.99 -3.50 9.21
CA LEU A 178 -10.25 -3.41 8.45
C LEU A 178 -11.46 -3.89 9.27
N GLY A 179 -11.26 -4.82 10.20
CA GLY A 179 -12.33 -5.34 11.07
C GLY A 179 -13.05 -4.29 11.91
N ARG A 180 -12.45 -3.10 12.10
CA ARG A 180 -13.09 -1.95 12.78
C ARG A 180 -14.19 -1.31 11.94
N TYR A 181 -14.17 -1.56 10.64
CA TYR A 181 -15.07 -0.99 9.65
C TYR A 181 -15.95 -2.04 8.98
N LEU A 182 -15.83 -3.31 9.36
CA LEU A 182 -16.73 -4.40 8.94
C LEU A 182 -18.05 -4.32 9.70
#